data_AF-Q2G175-F1
#
_entry.id   AF-Q2G175-F1
#
_cell.length_a   1.000
_cell.length_b   1.000
_cell.length_c   1.000
_cell.angle_alpha   90.00
_cell.angle_beta   90.00
_cell.angle_gamma   90.00
#
_symmetry.space_group_name_H-M   'P 1'
#
loop_
_entity.id
_entity.type
_entity.pdbx_description
1 polymer ?
#
loop_
_entity_poly.entity_id
_entity_poly.type
_entity_poly.pdbx_seq_one_letter_code
_entity_poly.pdbx_strand_id
1 'polypeptide(L)' 'MENQKQGNGLKIATWVFIVLTVVTPLFGIGSIVCSINYKKYDAEKGSKLLQIAIIVTIIAFVLNLLAYLGLR' A
#
# COMPACT_ATOMS: atom_id res chain seq x y z
N MET A 1 28.88 -17.58 -13.08
CA MET A 1 27.57 -17.33 -13.73
C MET A 1 26.41 -17.30 -12.73
N GLU A 2 26.48 -18.03 -11.61
CA GLU A 2 25.42 -18.06 -10.57
C GLU A 2 25.15 -16.70 -9.89
N ASN A 3 26.21 -15.98 -9.50
CA ASN A 3 26.10 -14.65 -8.88
C ASN A 3 25.44 -13.59 -9.79
N GLN A 4 25.57 -13.70 -11.12
CA GLN A 4 24.89 -12.77 -12.03
C GLN A 4 23.39 -13.04 -12.13
N LYS A 5 22.95 -14.31 -12.07
CA LYS A 5 21.51 -14.63 -12.01
C LYS A 5 20.88 -14.14 -10.71
N GLN A 6 21.56 -14.30 -9.58
CA GLN A 6 21.11 -13.77 -8.29
C GLN A 6 21.02 -12.24 -8.30
N GLY A 7 22.03 -11.55 -8.83
CA GLY A 7 22.00 -10.09 -8.97
C GLY A 7 20.84 -9.58 -9.84
N ASN A 8 20.53 -10.28 -10.93
CA ASN A 8 19.38 -9.94 -11.77
C ASN A 8 18.03 -10.18 -11.05
N GLY A 9 17.91 -11.29 -10.32
CA GLY A 9 16.72 -11.57 -9.51
C GLY A 9 16.48 -10.50 -8.45
N LEU A 10 17.53 -10.09 -7.76
CA LEU A 10 17.46 -9.04 -6.75
C LEU A 10 17.07 -7.69 -7.37
N LYS A 11 17.64 -7.33 -8.52
CA LYS A 11 17.30 -6.10 -9.25
C LYS A 11 15.82 -6.06 -9.66
N ILE A 12 15.27 -7.19 -10.12
CA ILE A 12 13.84 -7.30 -10.47
C ILE A 12 12.99 -7.14 -9.21
N ALA A 13 13.34 -7.83 -8.12
CA ALA A 13 12.63 -7.70 -6.85
C ALA A 13 12.63 -6.25 -6.35
N THR A 14 13.77 -5.56 -6.37
CA THR A 14 13.88 -4.14 -6.01
C THR A 14 12.95 -3.27 -6.85
N TRP A 15 12.90 -3.47 -8.18
CA TRP A 15 11.98 -2.74 -9.05
C TRP A 15 10.51 -3.02 -8.72
N VAL A 16 10.15 -4.27 -8.46
CA VAL A 16 8.80 -4.66 -8.04
C VAL A 16 8.44 -3.95 -6.74
N PHE A 17 9.34 -3.93 -5.75
CA PHE A 17 9.11 -3.22 -4.49
C PHE A 17 8.93 -1.71 -4.69
N ILE A 18 9.78 -1.06 -5.50
CA ILE A 18 9.65 0.37 -5.81
C ILE A 18 8.26 0.68 -6.40
N VAL A 19 7.83 -0.10 -7.39
CA VAL A 19 6.50 0.08 -8.00
C VAL A 19 5.40 -0.14 -6.96
N LEU A 20 5.52 -1.17 -6.13
CA LEU A 20 4.56 -1.46 -5.06
C LEU A 20 4.46 -0.30 -4.05
N THR A 21 5.60 0.31 -3.68
CA THR A 21 5.65 1.44 -2.75
C THR A 21 4.93 2.67 -3.29
N VAL A 22 4.88 2.86 -4.61
CA VAL A 22 4.12 3.96 -5.23
C VAL A 22 2.64 3.60 -5.40
N VAL A 23 2.33 2.37 -5.80
CA VAL A 23 0.94 1.92 -6.05
C VAL A 23 0.12 1.80 -4.76
N THR A 24 0.75 1.38 -3.65
CA THR A 24 0.07 1.19 -2.35
C THR A 24 -0.59 2.47 -1.81
N PRO A 25 0.10 3.62 -1.70
CA PRO A 25 -0.51 4.87 -1.25
C PRO A 25 -1.60 5.36 -2.22
N LEU A 26 -1.46 5.15 -3.53
CA LEU A 26 -2.51 5.45 -4.51
C LEU A 26 -3.79 4.65 -4.23
N PHE A 27 -3.67 3.36 -3.94
CA PHE A 27 -4.80 2.52 -3.55
C PHE A 27 -5.44 2.97 -2.22
N GLY A 28 -4.63 3.38 -1.25
CA GLY A 28 -5.14 3.93 0.02
C GLY A 28 -5.99 5.18 -0.18
N ILE A 29 -5.48 6.15 -0.96
CA ILE A 29 -6.21 7.38 -1.31
C ILE A 29 -7.49 7.04 -2.08
N GLY A 30 -7.41 6.17 -3.09
CA GLY A 30 -8.57 5.74 -3.86
C GLY A 30 -9.64 5.09 -2.99
N SER A 31 -9.25 4.26 -2.02
CA SER A 31 -10.16 3.61 -1.07
C SER A 31 -10.86 4.62 -0.16
N ILE A 32 -10.13 5.63 0.32
CA ILE A 32 -10.71 6.72 1.13
C ILE A 32 -11.72 7.51 0.30
N VAL A 33 -11.36 7.94 -0.92
CA VAL A 33 -12.26 8.71 -1.81
C VAL A 33 -13.52 7.91 -2.16
N CYS A 34 -13.36 6.61 -2.43
CA CYS A 34 -14.50 5.74 -2.72
C CYS A 34 -15.41 5.58 -1.50
N SER A 35 -14.83 5.44 -0.29
CA SER A 35 -15.58 5.37 0.95
C SER A 35 -16.34 6.67 1.27
N ILE A 36 -15.74 7.84 1.00
CA ILE A 36 -16.40 9.14 1.13
C ILE A 36 -17.59 9.26 0.17
N ASN A 37 -17.42 8.85 -1.09
CA ASN A 37 -18.53 8.87 -2.05
C ASN A 37 -19.62 7.86 -1.67
N TYR A 38 -19.25 6.68 -1.17
CA TYR A 38 -20.20 5.68 -0.69
C TYR A 38 -21.02 6.18 0.50
N LYS A 39 -20.41 7.00 1.38
CA LYS A 39 -21.08 7.63 2.52
C LYS A 39 -22.27 8.53 2.13
N LYS A 40 -22.32 9.00 0.87
CA LYS A 40 -23.49 9.74 0.34
C LYS A 40 -24.71 8.84 0.11
N TYR A 41 -24.49 7.54 -0.14
CA TYR A 41 -25.55 6.57 -0.37
C TYR A 41 -25.99 5.91 0.94
N ASP A 42 -25.03 5.52 1.79
CA ASP A 42 -25.29 4.91 3.08
C ASP A 42 -24.27 5.44 4.10
N ALA A 43 -24.73 6.33 4.98
CA ALA A 43 -23.86 7.05 5.90
C ALA A 43 -23.21 6.11 6.94
N GLU A 44 -23.94 5.10 7.42
CA GLU A 44 -23.44 4.20 8.46
C GLU A 44 -22.40 3.24 7.89
N LYS A 45 -22.74 2.58 6.77
CA LYS A 45 -21.80 1.67 6.10
C LYS A 45 -20.60 2.43 5.53
N GLY A 46 -20.82 3.58 4.91
CA GLY A 46 -19.75 4.42 4.37
C GLY A 46 -18.79 4.90 5.45
N SER A 47 -19.28 5.25 6.65
CA SER A 47 -18.39 5.65 7.75
C SER A 47 -17.56 4.49 8.30
N LYS A 48 -18.13 3.28 8.40
CA LYS A 48 -17.39 2.06 8.76
C LYS A 48 -16.30 1.73 7.73
N LEU A 49 -16.65 1.78 6.44
CA LEU A 49 -15.70 1.55 5.34
C LEU A 49 -14.57 2.59 5.33
N LEU A 50 -14.90 3.87 5.53
CA LEU A 50 -13.91 4.94 5.63
C LEU A 50 -12.91 4.69 6.76
N GLN A 51 -13.41 4.30 7.93
CA GLN A 51 -12.57 4.03 9.10
C GLN A 51 -11.63 2.85 8.83
N ILE A 52 -12.14 1.78 8.22
CA ILE A 52 -11.32 0.61 7.80
C ILE A 52 -10.29 1.03 6.76
N ALA A 53 -10.68 1.78 5.73
CA ALA A 53 -9.77 2.24 4.68
C ALA A 53 -8.62 3.08 5.26
N ILE A 54 -8.91 3.98 6.20
CA ILE A 54 -7.89 4.77 6.90
C ILE A 54 -6.95 3.87 7.71
N ILE A 55 -7.50 2.96 8.53
CA ILE A 55 -6.70 2.06 9.37
C ILE A 55 -5.78 1.18 8.51
N VAL A 56 -6.32 0.55 7.47
CA VAL A 56 -5.54 -0.31 6.56
C VAL A 56 -4.45 0.50 5.85
N THR A 57 -4.77 1.72 5.40
CA THR A 57 -3.78 2.60 4.75
C THR A 57 -2.64 2.97 5.71
N ILE A 58 -2.95 3.31 6.96
CA ILE A 58 -1.94 3.62 7.98
C ILE A 58 -1.06 2.40 8.27
N ILE A 59 -1.65 1.22 8.47
CA ILE A 59 -0.89 -0.02 8.74
C ILE A 59 0.03 -0.33 7.56
N ALA A 60 -0.48 -0.28 6.33
CA ALA A 60 0.31 -0.53 5.12
C ALA A 60 1.44 0.49 4.96
N PHE A 61 1.19 1.76 5.31
CA PHE A 61 2.19 2.82 5.31
C PHE A 61 3.29 2.58 6.35
N VAL A 62 2.93 2.25 7.59
CA VAL A 62 3.89 1.94 8.67
C VAL A 62 4.74 0.72 8.31
N LEU A 63 4.13 -0.34 7.76
CA LEU A 63 4.88 -1.52 7.31
C LEU A 63 5.83 -1.18 6.16
N ASN A 64 5.41 -0.36 5.19
CA ASN A 64 6.30 0.12 4.13
C ASN A 64 7.44 0.97 4.70
N LEU A 65 7.16 1.84 5.68
CA LEU A 65 8.15 2.70 6.31
C LEU A 65 9.21 1.88 7.07
N LEU A 66 8.77 0.87 7.84
CA LEU A 66 9.66 -0.05 8.55
C LEU A 66 10.54 -0.84 7.57
N ALA A 67 9.97 -1.32 6.47
CA ALA A 67 10.72 -1.98 5.42
C ALA A 67 11.73 -1.04 4.75
N TYR A 68 11.34 0.21 4.49
CA TYR A 68 12.20 1.23 3.89
C TYR A 68 13.37 1.62 4.81
N LEU A 69 13.12 1.70 6.12
CA LEU A 69 14.15 1.95 7.14
C LEU A 69 15.06 0.74 7.40
N GLY A 70 14.86 -0.38 6.71
CA GLY A 70 15.65 -1.60 6.88
C GLY A 70 15.43 -2.29 8.23
N LEU A 71 14.31 -2.02 8.89
CA LEU A 71 13.99 -2.55 10.22
C LEU A 71 13.29 -3.93 10.17
N ARG A 72 13.47 -4.69 9.07
CA ARG A 72 12.83 -5.99 8.82
C ARG A 72 13.71 -6.92 8.00
#